data_AF-A0A562C6Q3-F1
#
_entry.id   AF-A0A562C6Q3-F1
#
_cell.length_a   1.000
_cell.length_b   1.000
_cell.length_c   1.000
_cell.angle_alpha   90.00
_cell.angle_beta   90.00
_cell.angle_gamma   90.00
#
_symmetry.space_group_name_H-M   'P 1'
#
loop_
_entity.id
_entity.type
_entity.pdbx_description
1 polymer ?
#
loop_
_entity_poly.entity_id
_entity_poly.type
_entity_poly.pdbx_seq_one_letter_code
_entity_poly.pdbx_strand_id
1 'polypeptide(L)'
;MWCRRRQWPPACASPPEPDGERRAEAAGAARIGRWHAAAYGLGIGTITSDGALQVKLLRGGSLGSVEEGFLSRLRPRDRFQFAGRTLELVRLQDMTAYVRIAKKADGIVPRWQGGRMPMSSELGARVAQVLAGPLDSPELRALAPLLELQARISALPAADGLLAESAKTREGWHLFLYPFAGRGVHEGLAALLALRWSRLAPNTFGFAVNDYGLALTAHAQTQMDADTLRALLDPAQLFDDLRDGANLGELARRQFREIARVAGLLPPSLPGRALRSLRQLQASSGLLFDVLRRHDPGHLLLEQAEREVFESQLEARALQSVLERCHAARIDLHRPKTLTPLSFPLWAEGMRGTHSSEDWRTRVQRVAERLEKRHG
;
A
#
# COMPACT_ATOMS: atom_id res chain seq x y z
N MET A 1 9.36 24.64 58.74
CA MET A 1 8.67 25.95 58.70
C MET A 1 9.56 26.99 59.38
N TRP A 2 10.65 27.44 58.74
CA TRP A 2 11.39 28.64 59.14
C TRP A 2 11.77 29.38 57.87
N CYS A 3 11.21 30.58 57.75
CA CYS A 3 11.29 31.46 56.60
C CYS A 3 11.64 32.84 57.15
N ARG A 4 12.73 33.46 56.66
CA ARG A 4 12.68 34.75 55.94
C ARG A 4 14.06 35.42 55.79
N ARG A 5 14.34 35.73 54.52
CA ARG A 5 14.91 36.96 53.92
C ARG A 5 16.35 37.38 54.28
N ARG A 6 17.21 37.36 53.26
CA ARG A 6 18.09 38.50 52.91
C ARG A 6 18.11 38.74 51.39
N GLN A 7 18.20 40.01 51.04
CA GLN A 7 18.02 40.65 49.73
C GLN A 7 19.22 40.48 48.78
N TRP A 8 18.97 40.56 47.48
CA TRP A 8 19.95 40.83 46.40
C TRP A 8 19.82 42.31 45.97
N PRO A 9 20.88 42.99 45.50
CA PRO A 9 20.94 43.35 44.06
C PRO A 9 22.41 43.37 43.51
N PRO A 10 22.69 43.81 42.27
CA PRO A 10 22.90 42.96 41.09
C PRO A 10 24.37 42.94 40.61
N ALA A 11 24.82 41.85 40.01
CA ALA A 11 26.04 41.84 39.19
C ALA A 11 25.64 41.66 37.73
N CYS A 12 25.84 42.73 36.94
CA CYS A 12 25.84 42.66 35.49
C CYS A 12 26.94 41.68 35.06
N ALA A 13 26.55 40.55 34.46
CA ALA A 13 27.48 39.66 33.79
C ALA A 13 27.64 40.14 32.33
N SER A 14 28.85 40.58 32.00
CA SER A 14 29.32 40.83 30.64
C SER A 14 29.29 39.53 29.80
N PRO A 15 29.12 39.62 28.47
CA PRO A 15 29.01 38.45 27.61
C PRO A 15 30.36 37.74 27.44
N PRO A 16 30.42 36.40 27.34
CA PRO A 16 31.64 35.72 26.94
C PRO A 16 31.85 35.83 25.42
N GLU A 17 33.03 36.28 25.02
CA GLU A 17 33.54 36.32 23.64
C GLU A 17 33.70 34.90 23.03
N PRO A 18 33.71 34.81 21.69
CA PRO A 18 33.85 33.56 20.96
C PRO A 18 35.31 33.14 20.77
N ASP A 19 35.48 31.85 20.47
CA ASP A 19 36.69 31.19 19.98
C ASP A 19 37.84 30.92 20.95
N GLY A 20 37.88 29.65 21.37
CA GLY A 20 39.05 29.01 21.96
C GLY A 20 39.19 27.60 21.40
N GLU A 21 39.73 27.50 20.18
CA GLU A 21 40.29 26.26 19.65
C GLU A 21 41.34 25.72 20.62
N ARG A 22 41.06 24.59 21.28
CA ARG A 22 42.09 23.76 21.91
C ARG A 22 42.28 22.50 21.08
N ARG A 23 43.44 22.43 20.43
CA ARG A 23 43.95 21.30 19.66
C ARG A 23 43.92 20.01 20.50
N ALA A 24 43.43 18.94 19.88
CA ALA A 24 43.37 17.61 20.43
C ALA A 24 44.41 16.72 19.73
N GLU A 25 45.23 16.01 20.50
CA GLU A 25 45.93 14.81 20.05
C GLU A 25 45.58 13.67 21.01
N ALA A 26 44.86 12.67 20.48
CA ALA A 26 45.06 11.23 20.69
C ALA A 26 43.78 10.44 20.35
N ALA A 27 43.96 9.41 19.53
CA ALA A 27 43.06 8.29 19.24
C ALA A 27 41.74 8.61 18.53
N GLY A 28 41.74 8.54 17.20
CA GLY A 28 40.81 7.78 16.34
C GLY A 28 39.29 7.88 16.53
N ALA A 29 38.78 8.77 17.37
CA ALA A 29 37.36 8.97 17.63
C ALA A 29 37.05 10.43 17.34
N ALA A 30 36.38 10.69 16.22
CA ALA A 30 35.86 12.02 15.92
C ALA A 30 34.97 12.46 17.10
N ARG A 31 35.39 13.51 17.80
CA ARG A 31 34.66 14.05 18.95
C ARG A 31 33.42 14.76 18.43
N ILE A 32 32.30 14.04 18.38
CA ILE A 32 31.01 14.62 18.00
C ILE A 32 30.66 15.69 19.03
N GLY A 33 30.46 16.94 18.57
CA GLY A 33 30.12 18.06 19.45
C GLY A 33 28.91 17.75 20.33
N ARG A 34 28.89 18.26 21.58
CA ARG A 34 27.85 17.93 22.59
C ARG A 34 26.42 18.12 22.08
N TRP A 35 26.21 19.11 21.22
CA TRP A 35 24.91 19.38 20.60
C TRP A 35 24.50 18.29 19.60
N HIS A 36 25.42 17.83 18.74
CA HIS A 36 25.16 16.74 17.79
C HIS A 36 24.89 15.41 18.50
N ALA A 37 25.63 15.12 19.57
CA ALA A 37 25.39 13.92 20.39
C ALA A 37 24.02 13.94 21.08
N ALA A 38 23.61 15.11 21.62
CA ALA A 38 22.29 15.28 22.21
C ALA A 38 21.16 15.20 21.18
N ALA A 39 21.34 15.81 20.00
CA ALA A 39 20.38 15.75 18.89
C ALA A 39 20.17 14.30 18.40
N TYR A 40 21.26 13.55 18.22
CA TYR A 40 21.21 12.15 17.80
C TYR A 40 20.53 11.26 18.85
N GLY A 41 20.85 11.44 20.14
CA GLY A 41 20.23 10.69 21.23
C GLY A 41 18.73 10.93 21.38
N LEU A 42 18.26 12.15 21.08
CA LEU A 42 16.82 12.49 21.09
C LEU A 42 16.06 12.04 19.84
N GLY A 43 16.77 11.66 18.76
CA GLY A 43 16.17 11.20 17.50
C GLY A 43 16.11 9.67 17.35
N ILE A 44 16.90 8.92 18.11
CA ILE A 44 16.99 7.46 18.05
C ILE A 44 15.70 6.80 18.57
N GLY A 45 15.16 5.83 17.82
CA GLY A 45 14.07 4.96 18.28
C GLY A 45 12.66 5.56 18.24
N THR A 46 12.38 6.55 17.40
CA THR A 46 11.02 7.08 17.28
C THR A 46 10.13 6.10 16.51
N ILE A 47 9.22 5.41 17.19
CA ILE A 47 8.13 4.64 16.56
C ILE A 47 7.18 5.64 15.91
N THR A 48 7.03 5.57 14.60
CA THR A 48 6.08 6.39 13.85
C THR A 48 4.74 5.66 13.75
N SER A 49 3.66 6.38 14.02
CA SER A 49 2.30 5.86 13.84
C SER A 49 1.87 6.04 12.39
N ASP A 50 1.15 5.08 11.82
CA ASP A 50 0.50 5.22 10.52
C ASP A 50 -0.34 6.51 10.49
N GLY A 51 -0.08 7.35 9.49
CA GLY A 51 -0.74 8.63 9.34
C GLY A 51 -2.21 8.49 8.93
N ALA A 52 -3.08 9.33 9.47
CA ALA A 52 -4.41 9.55 8.93
C ALA A 52 -4.44 10.85 8.13
N LEU A 53 -4.97 10.81 6.91
CA LEU A 53 -5.13 11.96 6.03
C LEU A 53 -6.55 12.53 6.16
N GLN A 54 -6.67 13.85 6.20
CA GLN A 54 -7.97 14.52 6.24
C GLN A 54 -8.57 14.58 4.83
N VAL A 55 -9.83 14.19 4.65
CA VAL A 55 -10.54 14.32 3.38
C VAL A 55 -11.33 15.62 3.39
N LYS A 56 -11.07 16.53 2.46
CA LYS A 56 -11.74 17.84 2.36
C LYS A 56 -12.31 18.09 0.97
N LEU A 57 -13.47 18.70 0.90
CA LEU A 57 -14.02 19.18 -0.38
C LEU A 57 -13.20 20.38 -0.89
N LEU A 58 -13.02 20.47 -2.21
CA LEU A 58 -12.35 21.59 -2.89
C LEU A 58 -12.96 22.97 -2.55
N ARG A 59 -14.27 23.00 -2.35
CA ARG A 59 -15.04 24.20 -2.00
C ARG A 59 -15.95 23.91 -0.80
N GLY A 60 -15.40 23.34 0.27
CA GLY A 60 -16.23 22.97 1.43
C GLY A 60 -15.45 22.47 2.65
N GLY A 61 -16.21 21.91 3.61
CA GLY A 61 -15.71 21.44 4.89
C GLY A 61 -14.97 20.09 4.83
N SER A 62 -14.40 19.70 5.98
CA SER A 62 -13.78 18.39 6.18
C SER A 62 -14.85 17.30 6.24
N LEU A 63 -14.66 16.24 5.47
CA LEU A 63 -15.54 15.07 5.44
C LEU A 63 -15.13 14.00 6.46
N GLY A 64 -13.88 14.01 6.93
CA GLY A 64 -13.36 13.05 7.91
C GLY A 64 -11.90 12.72 7.65
N SER A 65 -11.41 11.61 8.19
CA SER A 65 -10.05 11.12 7.95
C SER A 65 -10.03 9.69 7.41
N VAL A 66 -9.09 9.41 6.52
CA VAL A 66 -8.85 8.09 5.92
C VAL A 66 -7.40 7.69 6.15
N GLU A 67 -7.16 6.38 6.26
CA GLU A 67 -5.81 5.81 6.37
C GLU A 67 -4.92 6.28 5.21
N GLU A 68 -3.67 6.64 5.53
CA GLU A 68 -2.72 7.17 4.55
C GLU A 68 -2.47 6.22 3.39
N GLY A 69 -2.27 4.93 3.69
CA GLY A 69 -1.97 3.90 2.69
C GLY A 69 -3.04 3.73 1.61
N PHE A 70 -4.31 4.06 1.91
CA PHE A 70 -5.38 3.97 0.92
C PHE A 70 -5.34 5.15 -0.06
N LEU A 71 -5.27 6.38 0.45
CA LEU A 71 -5.33 7.58 -0.39
C LEU A 71 -4.04 7.79 -1.19
N SER A 72 -2.89 7.34 -0.69
CA SER A 72 -1.60 7.45 -1.37
C SER A 72 -1.54 6.71 -2.71
N ARG A 73 -2.29 5.62 -2.82
CA ARG A 73 -2.37 4.76 -4.01
C ARG A 73 -3.27 5.33 -5.10
N LEU A 74 -4.09 6.33 -4.78
CA LEU A 74 -5.02 6.94 -5.73
C LEU A 74 -4.33 8.04 -6.55
N ARG A 75 -4.63 8.06 -7.85
CA ARG A 75 -4.22 9.12 -8.77
C ARG A 75 -5.24 10.25 -8.77
N PRO A 76 -4.85 11.47 -9.16
CA PRO A 76 -5.80 12.52 -9.46
C PRO A 76 -6.84 12.02 -10.48
N ARG A 77 -8.11 12.29 -10.22
CA ARG A 77 -9.32 11.86 -10.95
C ARG A 77 -9.79 10.44 -10.64
N ASP A 78 -9.05 9.66 -9.84
CA ASP A 78 -9.56 8.40 -9.34
C ASP A 78 -10.72 8.64 -8.38
N ARG A 79 -11.68 7.71 -8.40
CA ARG A 79 -12.90 7.78 -7.61
C ARG A 79 -12.87 6.76 -6.49
N PHE A 80 -13.27 7.20 -5.31
CA PHE A 80 -13.39 6.35 -4.15
C PHE A 80 -14.66 6.69 -3.36
N GLN A 81 -15.22 5.74 -2.64
CA GLN A 81 -16.35 6.00 -1.77
C GLN A 81 -15.88 6.41 -0.38
N PHE A 82 -16.43 7.47 0.18
CA PHE A 82 -16.14 7.86 1.55
C PHE A 82 -17.33 8.60 2.15
N ALA A 83 -17.68 8.25 3.40
CA ALA A 83 -18.86 8.78 4.10
C ALA A 83 -20.17 8.69 3.28
N GLY A 84 -20.38 7.57 2.57
CA GLY A 84 -21.57 7.32 1.77
C GLY A 84 -21.67 8.14 0.47
N ARG A 85 -20.57 8.79 0.03
CA ARG A 85 -20.51 9.58 -1.20
C ARG A 85 -19.39 9.08 -2.09
N THR A 86 -19.61 9.10 -3.40
CA THR A 86 -18.51 8.89 -4.37
C THR A 86 -17.74 10.19 -4.55
N LEU A 87 -16.48 10.15 -4.17
CA LEU A 87 -15.56 11.27 -4.20
C LEU A 87 -14.51 11.02 -5.28
N GLU A 88 -14.19 12.05 -6.05
CA GLU A 88 -13.09 12.05 -7.00
C GLU A 88 -11.93 12.81 -6.38
N LEU A 89 -10.78 12.15 -6.26
CA LEU A 89 -9.55 12.75 -5.76
C LEU A 89 -9.09 13.81 -6.77
N VAL A 90 -8.92 15.05 -6.34
CA VAL A 90 -8.37 16.09 -7.22
C VAL A 90 -6.90 16.28 -6.98
N ARG A 91 -6.49 16.33 -5.71
CA ARG A 91 -5.07 16.39 -5.32
C ARG A 91 -4.88 15.98 -3.87
N LEU A 92 -3.70 15.48 -3.57
CA LEU A 92 -3.21 15.32 -2.21
C LEU A 92 -2.24 16.47 -1.92
N GLN A 93 -2.47 17.17 -0.82
CA GLN A 93 -1.59 18.24 -0.37
C GLN A 93 -1.70 18.37 1.16
N ASP A 94 -0.57 18.51 1.86
CA ASP A 94 -0.51 18.83 3.31
C ASP A 94 -1.38 17.92 4.20
N MET A 95 -1.15 16.60 4.12
CA MET A 95 -1.95 15.56 4.82
C MET A 95 -3.47 15.65 4.56
N THR A 96 -3.86 16.29 3.47
CA THR A 96 -5.25 16.54 3.10
C THR A 96 -5.50 16.02 1.69
N ALA A 97 -6.47 15.13 1.53
CA ALA A 97 -7.02 14.75 0.23
C ALA A 97 -8.12 15.75 -0.16
N TYR A 98 -7.86 16.56 -1.18
CA TYR A 98 -8.85 17.46 -1.76
C TYR A 98 -9.68 16.72 -2.79
N VAL A 99 -10.99 16.71 -2.58
CA VAL A 99 -11.92 15.89 -3.37
C VAL A 99 -13.09 16.70 -3.92
N ARG A 100 -13.73 16.17 -4.95
CA ARG A 100 -15.02 16.65 -5.48
C ARG A 100 -16.05 15.52 -5.43
N ILE A 101 -17.33 15.86 -5.33
CA ILE A 101 -18.40 14.86 -5.43
C ILE A 101 -18.52 14.43 -6.90
N ALA A 102 -18.45 13.13 -7.16
CA ALA A 102 -18.63 12.54 -8.47
C ALA A 102 -20.12 12.21 -8.70
N LYS A 103 -20.61 12.41 -9.94
CA LYS A 103 -22.01 12.12 -10.31
C LYS A 103 -22.27 10.64 -10.61
N LYS A 104 -21.24 9.87 -10.94
CA LYS A 104 -21.34 8.42 -11.19
C LYS A 104 -20.97 7.65 -9.93
N ALA A 105 -21.82 6.69 -9.55
CA ALA A 105 -21.62 5.81 -8.40
C ALA A 105 -20.68 4.65 -8.75
N ASP A 106 -19.45 4.98 -9.12
CA ASP A 106 -18.39 4.02 -9.41
C ASP A 106 -17.11 4.52 -8.74
N GLY A 107 -16.51 3.69 -7.89
CA GLY A 107 -15.34 4.08 -7.09
C GLY A 107 -14.93 3.03 -6.07
N ILE A 108 -13.63 2.98 -5.81
CA ILE A 108 -12.99 2.04 -4.89
C ILE A 108 -13.44 2.34 -3.45
N VAL A 109 -13.86 1.33 -2.70
CA VAL A 109 -14.24 1.52 -1.29
C VAL A 109 -12.98 1.37 -0.41
N PRO A 110 -12.67 2.34 0.46
CA PRO A 110 -11.58 2.21 1.42
C PRO A 110 -11.85 1.04 2.34
N ARG A 111 -10.86 0.16 2.46
CA ARG A 111 -10.83 -0.87 3.48
C ARG A 111 -9.82 -0.45 4.52
N TRP A 112 -10.25 -0.39 5.77
CA TRP A 112 -9.39 -0.09 6.90
C TRP A 112 -8.59 -1.34 7.23
N GLN A 113 -7.26 -1.26 7.17
CA GLN A 113 -6.36 -2.40 7.41
C GLN A 113 -6.16 -2.68 8.91
N GLY A 114 -6.95 -2.03 9.78
CA GLY A 114 -6.83 -2.09 11.23
C GLY A 114 -6.78 -3.52 11.78
N GLY A 115 -5.56 -3.98 12.08
CA GLY A 115 -5.30 -5.12 12.97
C GLY A 115 -5.18 -6.52 12.35
N ARG A 116 -5.25 -6.69 11.02
CA ARG A 116 -4.98 -8.00 10.39
C ARG A 116 -3.55 -8.05 9.87
N MET A 117 -2.71 -8.86 10.51
CA MET A 117 -1.43 -9.26 9.90
C MET A 117 -1.75 -10.01 8.60
N PRO A 118 -1.31 -9.52 7.42
CA PRO A 118 -1.51 -10.25 6.18
C PRO A 118 -0.76 -11.59 6.24
N MET A 119 -1.26 -12.58 5.51
CA MET A 119 -0.55 -13.85 5.34
C MET A 119 0.82 -13.57 4.70
N SER A 120 1.89 -14.09 5.29
CA SER A 120 3.24 -13.97 4.71
C SER A 120 3.35 -14.83 3.46
N SER A 121 4.34 -14.53 2.60
CA SER A 121 4.58 -15.30 1.38
C SER A 121 4.95 -16.77 1.66
N GLU A 122 5.63 -17.03 2.78
CA GLU A 122 6.02 -18.37 3.23
C GLU A 122 4.80 -19.18 3.70
N LEU A 123 3.91 -18.54 4.49
CA LEU A 123 2.67 -19.16 4.91
C LEU A 123 1.77 -19.45 3.70
N GLY A 124 1.69 -18.52 2.75
CA GLY A 124 0.94 -18.73 1.51
C GLY A 124 1.47 -19.90 0.67
N ALA A 125 2.78 -19.98 0.49
CA ALA A 125 3.40 -21.11 -0.20
C ALA A 125 3.09 -22.44 0.51
N ARG A 126 3.09 -22.45 1.85
CA ARG A 126 2.73 -23.66 2.61
C ARG A 126 1.25 -24.03 2.44
N VAL A 127 0.35 -23.06 2.43
CA VAL A 127 -1.08 -23.30 2.18
C VAL A 127 -1.28 -23.91 0.79
N ALA A 128 -0.64 -23.36 -0.25
CA ALA A 128 -0.73 -23.91 -1.60
C ALA A 128 -0.28 -25.39 -1.67
N GLN A 129 0.85 -25.73 -1.01
CA GLN A 129 1.32 -27.12 -0.91
C GLN A 129 0.33 -28.03 -0.19
N VAL A 130 -0.27 -27.55 0.90
CA VAL A 130 -1.24 -28.33 1.69
C VAL A 130 -2.52 -28.59 0.89
N LEU A 131 -3.01 -27.61 0.11
CA LEU A 131 -4.18 -27.77 -0.75
C LEU A 131 -3.97 -28.74 -1.92
N ALA A 132 -2.72 -28.92 -2.35
CA ALA A 132 -2.32 -29.88 -3.39
C ALA A 132 -1.96 -31.27 -2.84
N GLY A 133 -1.84 -31.40 -1.52
CA GLY A 133 -1.36 -32.60 -0.85
C GLY A 133 -2.47 -33.58 -0.43
N PRO A 134 -2.08 -34.65 0.29
CA PRO A 134 -3.03 -35.62 0.84
C PRO A 134 -4.03 -35.01 1.83
N LEU A 135 -5.26 -35.53 1.86
CA LEU A 135 -6.37 -35.04 2.69
C LEU A 135 -6.33 -35.63 4.11
N ASP A 136 -5.21 -35.48 4.80
CA ASP A 136 -4.91 -36.24 6.02
C ASP A 136 -5.47 -35.60 7.31
N SER A 137 -5.89 -34.33 7.25
CA SER A 137 -6.43 -33.60 8.41
C SER A 137 -7.97 -33.55 8.40
N PRO A 138 -8.62 -33.38 9.57
CA PRO A 138 -10.06 -33.14 9.65
C PRO A 138 -10.52 -31.94 8.80
N GLU A 139 -9.74 -30.86 8.79
CA GLU A 139 -10.01 -29.65 8.01
C GLU A 139 -9.93 -29.91 6.51
N LEU A 140 -8.91 -30.66 6.05
CA LEU A 140 -8.77 -31.03 4.63
C LEU A 140 -9.88 -31.98 4.17
N ARG A 141 -10.30 -32.92 5.02
CA ARG A 141 -11.46 -33.79 4.74
C ARG A 141 -12.76 -32.99 4.64
N ALA A 142 -12.93 -31.95 5.46
CA ALA A 142 -14.08 -31.05 5.35
C ALA A 142 -14.04 -30.22 4.05
N LEU A 143 -12.84 -29.86 3.57
CA LEU A 143 -12.66 -29.14 2.30
C LEU A 143 -12.69 -30.04 1.06
N ALA A 144 -12.59 -31.37 1.22
CA ALA A 144 -12.48 -32.33 0.12
C ALA A 144 -13.51 -32.11 -1.01
N PRO A 145 -14.82 -31.91 -0.74
CA PRO A 145 -15.79 -31.71 -1.81
C PRO A 145 -15.52 -30.46 -2.66
N LEU A 146 -14.99 -29.40 -2.04
CA LEU A 146 -14.62 -28.16 -2.74
C LEU A 146 -13.34 -28.35 -3.56
N LEU A 147 -12.35 -29.07 -3.03
CA LEU A 147 -11.10 -29.36 -3.73
C LEU A 147 -11.33 -30.27 -4.94
N GLU A 148 -12.18 -31.30 -4.79
CA GLU A 148 -12.58 -32.18 -5.88
C GLU A 148 -13.35 -31.41 -6.96
N LEU A 149 -14.26 -30.51 -6.57
CA LEU A 149 -14.97 -29.64 -7.51
C LEU A 149 -13.99 -28.71 -8.24
N GLN A 150 -13.07 -28.08 -7.53
CA GLN A 150 -12.04 -27.21 -8.10
C GLN A 150 -11.18 -27.96 -9.13
N ALA A 151 -10.72 -29.17 -8.80
CA ALA A 151 -9.95 -30.03 -9.70
C ALA A 151 -10.75 -30.50 -10.93
N ARG A 152 -12.07 -30.64 -10.81
CA ARG A 152 -12.94 -31.10 -11.90
C ARG A 152 -13.22 -30.01 -12.94
N ILE A 153 -13.34 -28.74 -12.53
CA ILE A 153 -13.75 -27.64 -13.42
C ILE A 153 -12.62 -26.67 -13.77
N SER A 154 -11.46 -26.83 -13.14
CA SER A 154 -10.25 -26.01 -13.28
C SER A 154 -9.04 -26.89 -12.87
N ALA A 155 -8.14 -26.38 -12.04
CA ALA A 155 -7.08 -27.15 -11.40
C ALA A 155 -6.86 -26.70 -9.95
N LEU A 156 -6.12 -27.51 -9.19
CA LEU A 156 -5.63 -27.14 -7.86
C LEU A 156 -4.32 -26.34 -7.99
N PRO A 157 -4.05 -25.37 -7.10
CA PRO A 157 -2.78 -24.64 -7.09
C PRO A 157 -1.62 -25.60 -6.90
N ALA A 158 -0.58 -25.48 -7.73
CA ALA A 158 0.63 -26.28 -7.62
C ALA A 158 1.80 -25.42 -7.14
N ALA A 159 2.80 -26.04 -6.49
CA ALA A 159 3.97 -25.31 -6.00
C ALA A 159 4.86 -24.76 -7.12
N ASP A 160 4.84 -25.39 -8.30
CA ASP A 160 5.66 -25.08 -9.48
C ASP A 160 4.90 -24.33 -10.59
N GLY A 161 3.62 -23.98 -10.34
CA GLY A 161 2.74 -23.39 -11.34
C GLY A 161 1.99 -22.16 -10.84
N LEU A 162 1.63 -21.28 -11.76
CA LEU A 162 0.68 -20.20 -11.50
C LEU A 162 -0.68 -20.62 -12.06
N LEU A 163 -1.60 -20.98 -11.17
CA LEU A 163 -2.99 -21.20 -11.55
C LEU A 163 -3.62 -19.85 -11.91
N ALA A 164 -4.22 -19.81 -13.09
CA ALA A 164 -4.99 -18.67 -13.58
C ALA A 164 -6.35 -19.15 -14.11
N GLU A 165 -7.40 -18.39 -13.88
CA GLU A 165 -8.74 -18.69 -14.40
C GLU A 165 -9.32 -17.48 -15.12
N SER A 166 -9.85 -17.70 -16.32
CA SER A 166 -10.60 -16.68 -17.05
C SER A 166 -12.07 -17.09 -17.17
N ALA A 167 -12.96 -16.29 -16.59
CA ALA A 167 -14.39 -16.57 -16.58
C ALA A 167 -15.21 -15.32 -16.90
N LYS A 168 -16.35 -15.52 -17.55
CA LYS A 168 -17.32 -14.45 -17.82
C LYS A 168 -18.45 -14.50 -16.80
N THR A 169 -18.74 -13.36 -16.18
CA THR A 169 -19.96 -13.18 -15.38
C THR A 169 -20.81 -12.05 -15.98
N ARG A 170 -21.93 -11.73 -15.32
CA ARG A 170 -22.75 -10.56 -15.67
C ARG A 170 -22.04 -9.22 -15.43
N GLU A 171 -21.06 -9.20 -14.53
CA GLU A 171 -20.31 -7.99 -14.18
C GLU A 171 -19.18 -7.68 -15.17
N GLY A 172 -18.73 -8.67 -15.96
CA GLY A 172 -17.65 -8.50 -16.91
C GLY A 172 -16.84 -9.78 -17.14
N TRP A 173 -15.65 -9.58 -17.71
CA TRP A 173 -14.64 -10.61 -17.92
C TRP A 173 -13.67 -10.60 -16.76
N HIS A 174 -13.49 -11.75 -16.12
CA HIS A 174 -12.63 -11.89 -14.95
C HIS A 174 -11.38 -12.67 -15.29
N LEU A 175 -10.26 -12.22 -14.76
CA LEU A 175 -9.02 -12.96 -14.66
C LEU A 175 -8.71 -13.14 -13.17
N PHE A 176 -8.70 -14.38 -12.71
CA PHE A 176 -8.30 -14.75 -11.36
C PHE A 176 -6.88 -15.31 -11.38
N LEU A 177 -6.03 -14.87 -10.46
CA LEU A 177 -4.66 -15.38 -10.27
C LEU A 177 -4.48 -15.81 -8.82
N TYR A 178 -3.82 -16.95 -8.62
CA TYR A 178 -3.63 -17.56 -7.29
C TYR A 178 -2.14 -17.70 -6.91
N PRO A 179 -1.41 -16.60 -6.68
CA PRO A 179 0.01 -16.66 -6.33
C PRO A 179 0.31 -16.90 -4.84
N PHE A 180 -0.69 -16.88 -3.95
CA PHE A 180 -0.51 -17.09 -2.50
C PHE A 180 0.59 -16.20 -1.87
N ALA A 181 0.61 -14.92 -2.21
CA ALA A 181 1.61 -13.95 -1.76
C ALA A 181 1.13 -13.05 -0.61
N GLY A 182 -0.12 -13.20 -0.19
CA GLY A 182 -0.72 -12.32 0.81
C GLY A 182 -1.31 -11.04 0.23
N ARG A 183 -2.19 -10.41 1.01
CA ARG A 183 -3.07 -9.34 0.55
C ARG A 183 -2.34 -8.09 0.05
N GLY A 184 -1.30 -7.64 0.75
CA GLY A 184 -0.55 -6.43 0.38
C GLY A 184 0.09 -6.58 -0.99
N VAL A 185 0.79 -7.69 -1.21
CA VAL A 185 1.40 -8.02 -2.51
C VAL A 185 0.37 -8.23 -3.61
N HIS A 186 -0.75 -8.90 -3.32
CA HIS A 186 -1.83 -9.08 -4.30
C HIS A 186 -2.43 -7.75 -4.75
N GLU A 187 -2.54 -6.76 -3.86
CA GLU A 187 -3.05 -5.44 -4.21
C GLU A 187 -2.10 -4.71 -5.16
N GLY A 188 -0.80 -4.72 -4.86
CA GLY A 188 0.22 -4.17 -5.73
C GLY A 188 0.23 -4.87 -7.10
N LEU A 189 0.17 -6.20 -7.11
CA LEU A 189 0.14 -7.00 -8.33
C LEU A 189 -1.12 -6.73 -9.16
N ALA A 190 -2.29 -6.63 -8.53
CA ALA A 190 -3.53 -6.32 -9.24
C ALA A 190 -3.50 -4.92 -9.88
N ALA A 191 -3.02 -3.91 -9.15
CA ALA A 191 -2.88 -2.56 -9.67
C ALA A 191 -1.89 -2.49 -10.84
N LEU A 192 -0.74 -3.16 -10.72
CA LEU A 192 0.27 -3.28 -11.76
C LEU A 192 -0.31 -3.92 -13.03
N LEU A 193 -0.94 -5.09 -12.88
CA LEU A 193 -1.52 -5.82 -14.01
C LEU A 193 -2.65 -5.04 -14.68
N ALA A 194 -3.50 -4.36 -13.91
CA ALA A 194 -4.54 -3.47 -14.46
C ALA A 194 -3.94 -2.33 -15.28
N LEU A 195 -2.86 -1.69 -14.79
CA LEU A 195 -2.15 -0.64 -15.52
C LEU A 195 -1.60 -1.18 -16.83
N ARG A 196 -0.83 -2.28 -16.79
CA ARG A 196 -0.23 -2.89 -17.97
C ARG A 196 -1.28 -3.34 -18.98
N TRP A 197 -2.36 -3.95 -18.51
CA TRP A 197 -3.44 -4.41 -19.38
C TRP A 197 -4.17 -3.25 -20.05
N SER A 198 -4.34 -2.12 -19.35
CA SER A 198 -4.93 -0.91 -19.92
C SER A 198 -4.12 -0.29 -21.06
N ARG A 199 -2.80 -0.51 -21.09
CA ARG A 199 -1.93 -0.08 -22.20
C ARG A 199 -2.09 -0.96 -23.44
N LEU A 200 -2.45 -2.23 -23.27
CA LEU A 200 -2.72 -3.13 -24.39
C LEU A 200 -4.09 -2.87 -25.04
N ALA A 201 -5.11 -2.62 -24.21
CA ALA A 201 -6.45 -2.34 -24.66
C ALA A 201 -7.15 -1.34 -23.72
N PRO A 202 -7.65 -0.19 -24.21
CA PRO A 202 -8.43 0.73 -23.40
C PRO A 202 -9.64 0.04 -22.77
N ASN A 203 -9.63 -0.11 -21.45
CA ASN A 203 -10.70 -0.75 -20.70
C ASN A 203 -10.77 -0.16 -19.29
N THR A 204 -11.91 -0.33 -18.63
CA THR A 204 -12.06 -0.03 -17.21
C THR A 204 -11.81 -1.32 -16.44
N PHE A 205 -10.80 -1.30 -15.58
CA PHE A 205 -10.44 -2.44 -14.73
C PHE A 205 -10.86 -2.16 -13.29
N GLY A 206 -11.63 -3.08 -12.72
CA GLY A 206 -11.77 -3.24 -11.28
C GLY A 206 -10.87 -4.37 -10.79
N PHE A 207 -10.54 -4.37 -9.51
CA PHE A 207 -9.85 -5.52 -8.93
C PHE A 207 -10.31 -5.82 -7.50
N ALA A 208 -10.12 -7.07 -7.10
CA ALA A 208 -10.37 -7.56 -5.76
C ALA A 208 -9.23 -8.47 -5.33
N VAL A 209 -8.93 -8.49 -4.03
CA VAL A 209 -7.83 -9.29 -3.48
C VAL A 209 -8.23 -9.92 -2.17
N ASN A 210 -7.73 -11.13 -1.94
CA ASN A 210 -7.78 -11.80 -0.64
C ASN A 210 -6.39 -12.34 -0.29
N ASP A 211 -6.33 -13.27 0.66
CA ASP A 211 -5.05 -13.74 1.17
C ASP A 211 -4.37 -14.72 0.18
N TYR A 212 -5.09 -15.47 -0.65
CA TYR A 212 -4.53 -16.45 -1.59
C TYR A 212 -4.45 -15.99 -3.05
N GLY A 213 -5.17 -14.93 -3.43
CA GLY A 213 -5.09 -14.42 -4.79
C GLY A 213 -5.73 -13.08 -5.05
N LEU A 214 -5.90 -12.80 -6.34
CA LEU A 214 -6.46 -11.57 -6.88
C LEU A 214 -7.39 -11.84 -8.07
N ALA A 215 -8.33 -10.93 -8.29
CA ALA A 215 -9.22 -10.90 -9.44
C ALA A 215 -9.12 -9.55 -10.13
N LEU A 216 -8.98 -9.57 -11.46
CA LEU A 216 -9.11 -8.41 -12.34
C LEU A 216 -10.41 -8.54 -13.11
N THR A 217 -11.22 -7.49 -13.10
CA THR A 217 -12.50 -7.43 -13.82
C THR A 217 -12.42 -6.39 -14.92
N ALA A 218 -12.56 -6.83 -16.16
CA ALA A 218 -12.56 -6.00 -17.35
C ALA A 218 -14.01 -5.87 -17.88
N HIS A 219 -14.43 -4.66 -18.25
CA HIS A 219 -15.80 -4.44 -18.75
C HIS A 219 -15.99 -4.92 -20.20
N ALA A 220 -15.04 -4.58 -21.08
CA ALA A 220 -15.05 -5.05 -22.47
C ALA A 220 -14.37 -6.42 -22.60
N GLN A 221 -14.76 -7.19 -23.63
CA GLN A 221 -14.12 -8.46 -23.95
C GLN A 221 -12.65 -8.24 -24.29
N THR A 222 -11.79 -8.89 -23.53
CA THR A 222 -10.34 -8.89 -23.73
C THR A 222 -9.92 -10.32 -24.01
N GLN A 223 -9.14 -10.52 -25.07
CA GLN A 223 -8.47 -11.80 -25.29
C GLN A 223 -7.42 -11.96 -24.20
N MET A 224 -7.54 -13.04 -23.42
CA MET A 224 -6.58 -13.40 -22.38
C MET A 224 -6.12 -14.83 -22.66
N ASP A 225 -4.84 -14.96 -22.97
CA ASP A 225 -4.11 -16.20 -23.13
C ASP A 225 -2.88 -16.24 -22.23
N ALA A 226 -2.19 -17.38 -22.21
CA ALA A 226 -1.05 -17.57 -21.33
C ALA A 226 0.13 -16.65 -21.69
N ASP A 227 0.30 -16.30 -22.97
CA ASP A 227 1.39 -15.45 -23.43
C ASP A 227 1.14 -13.98 -23.09
N THR A 228 -0.09 -13.49 -23.27
CA THR A 228 -0.51 -12.17 -22.80
C THR A 228 -0.35 -12.08 -21.28
N LEU A 229 -0.79 -13.10 -20.53
CA LEU A 229 -0.63 -13.12 -19.08
C LEU A 229 0.86 -13.10 -18.68
N ARG A 230 1.72 -13.87 -19.36
CA ARG A 230 3.16 -13.87 -19.12
C ARG A 230 3.79 -12.50 -19.38
N ALA A 231 3.38 -11.82 -20.44
CA ALA A 231 3.84 -10.47 -20.75
C ALA A 231 3.37 -9.45 -19.70
N LEU A 232 2.14 -9.58 -19.19
CA LEU A 232 1.66 -8.73 -18.09
C LEU A 232 2.43 -8.99 -16.79
N LEU A 233 2.94 -10.20 -16.59
CA LEU A 233 3.73 -10.60 -15.43
C LEU A 233 5.24 -10.33 -15.58
N ASP A 234 5.69 -9.73 -16.68
CA ASP A 234 7.12 -9.48 -16.91
C ASP A 234 7.74 -8.60 -15.79
N PRO A 235 8.77 -9.06 -15.06
CA PRO A 235 9.38 -8.24 -14.00
C PRO A 235 10.08 -6.98 -14.54
N ALA A 236 10.35 -6.90 -15.85
CA ALA A 236 10.87 -5.69 -16.47
C ALA A 236 9.95 -4.49 -16.23
N GLN A 237 10.53 -3.30 -16.10
CA GLN A 237 9.82 -2.02 -15.94
C GLN A 237 8.94 -1.91 -14.67
N LEU A 238 9.03 -2.83 -13.71
CA LEU A 238 8.23 -2.77 -12.47
C LEU A 238 8.31 -1.40 -11.78
N PHE A 239 9.51 -0.86 -11.58
CA PHE A 239 9.69 0.43 -10.91
C PHE A 239 9.09 1.59 -11.71
N ASP A 240 9.21 1.56 -13.04
CA ASP A 240 8.62 2.58 -13.91
C ASP A 240 7.09 2.50 -13.91
N ASP A 241 6.54 1.29 -13.87
CA ASP A 241 5.10 1.08 -13.72
C ASP A 241 4.57 1.54 -12.35
N LEU A 242 5.33 1.32 -11.27
CA LEU A 242 4.98 1.83 -9.95
C LEU A 242 5.05 3.36 -9.90
N ARG A 243 5.99 3.99 -10.61
CA ARG A 243 6.08 5.45 -10.77
C ARG A 243 4.86 6.01 -11.51
N ASP A 244 4.41 5.34 -12.57
CA ASP A 244 3.24 5.73 -13.36
C ASP A 244 1.91 5.48 -12.61
N GLY A 245 1.87 4.43 -11.79
CA GLY A 245 0.68 4.00 -11.05
C GLY A 245 0.41 4.80 -9.77
N ALA A 246 1.46 5.25 -9.06
CA ALA A 246 1.34 5.92 -7.76
C ALA A 246 1.59 7.44 -7.83
N ASN A 247 1.06 8.19 -6.86
CA ASN A 247 1.43 9.60 -6.64
C ASN A 247 2.83 9.71 -5.99
N LEU A 248 3.83 9.09 -6.64
CA LEU A 248 5.14 8.81 -6.06
C LEU A 248 5.87 10.08 -5.59
N GLY A 249 5.71 11.18 -6.32
CA GLY A 249 6.31 12.47 -5.95
C GLY A 249 5.79 13.03 -4.62
N GLU A 250 4.50 12.83 -4.30
CA GLU A 250 3.94 13.27 -3.02
C GLU A 250 4.31 12.31 -1.88
N LEU A 251 4.44 11.01 -2.16
CA LEU A 251 4.89 10.03 -1.18
C LEU A 251 6.35 10.23 -0.82
N ALA A 252 7.22 10.41 -1.81
CA ALA A 252 8.63 10.70 -1.62
C ALA A 252 8.82 12.01 -0.84
N ARG A 253 8.04 13.06 -1.16
CA ARG A 253 8.04 14.32 -0.41
C ARG A 253 7.69 14.13 1.07
N ARG A 254 6.82 13.18 1.41
CA ARG A 254 6.45 12.87 2.80
C ARG A 254 7.49 12.01 3.50
N GLN A 255 7.98 10.95 2.85
CA GLN A 255 9.04 10.09 3.36
C GLN A 255 10.31 10.91 3.66
N PHE A 256 10.59 11.90 2.82
CA PHE A 256 11.69 12.83 3.01
C PHE A 256 11.68 13.54 4.36
N ARG A 257 10.53 13.66 5.05
CA ARG A 257 10.46 14.24 6.40
C ARG A 257 11.21 13.43 7.44
N GLU A 258 11.10 12.11 7.36
CA GLU A 258 11.79 11.21 8.28
C GLU A 258 13.28 11.21 7.99
N ILE A 259 13.63 11.12 6.71
CA ILE A 259 15.00 11.22 6.22
C ILE A 259 15.64 12.54 6.62
N ALA A 260 14.97 13.68 6.44
CA ALA A 260 15.46 15.01 6.81
C ALA A 260 15.65 15.17 8.33
N ARG A 261 14.84 14.46 9.13
CA ARG A 261 15.02 14.41 10.59
C ARG A 261 16.27 13.61 10.96
N VAL A 262 16.44 12.42 10.38
CA VAL A 262 17.59 11.55 10.63
C VAL A 262 18.89 12.20 10.13
N ALA A 263 18.85 12.85 8.97
CA ALA A 263 19.96 13.59 8.37
C ALA A 263 20.29 14.91 9.10
N GLY A 264 19.55 15.28 10.17
CA GLY A 264 19.78 16.50 10.93
C GLY A 264 19.42 17.80 10.21
N LEU A 265 18.76 17.72 9.05
CA LEU A 265 18.26 18.87 8.28
C LEU A 265 17.08 19.55 8.97
N LEU A 266 16.39 18.84 9.86
CA LEU A 266 15.36 19.38 10.73
C LEU A 266 15.89 19.52 12.16
N PRO A 267 15.72 20.68 12.81
CA PRO A 267 16.20 20.88 14.17
C PRO A 267 15.46 19.94 15.15
N PRO A 268 16.17 19.34 16.11
CA PRO A 268 15.58 18.42 17.09
C PRO A 268 14.61 19.13 18.04
N SER A 269 13.62 18.40 18.54
CA SER A 269 12.76 18.87 19.62
C SER A 269 13.55 18.87 20.93
N LEU A 270 13.96 20.04 21.40
CA LEU A 270 14.71 20.19 22.66
C LEU A 270 13.78 20.08 23.89
N PRO A 271 14.17 19.33 24.94
CA PRO A 271 13.43 19.31 26.20
C PRO A 271 13.25 20.73 26.76
N GLY A 272 12.02 21.07 27.17
CA GLY A 272 11.71 22.40 27.73
C GLY A 272 11.44 23.51 26.72
N ARG A 273 11.56 23.25 25.40
CA ARG A 273 11.02 24.13 24.35
C ARG A 273 9.70 23.58 23.84
N ALA A 274 8.80 24.47 23.41
CA ALA A 274 7.56 24.07 22.78
C ALA A 274 7.85 23.12 21.60
N LEU A 275 7.23 21.94 21.63
CA LEU A 275 7.27 21.00 20.51
C LEU A 275 6.81 21.76 19.26
N ARG A 276 7.65 21.81 18.22
CA ARG A 276 7.24 22.39 16.95
C ARG A 276 6.01 21.63 16.47
N SER A 277 4.99 22.36 16.03
CA SER A 277 3.79 21.75 15.48
C SER A 277 4.17 20.84 14.30
N LEU A 278 3.51 19.69 14.17
CA LEU A 278 3.67 18.79 13.03
C LEU A 278 3.58 19.53 11.68
N ARG A 279 2.74 20.58 11.59
CA ARG A 279 2.64 21.45 10.40
C ARG A 279 3.92 22.24 10.11
N GLN A 280 4.61 22.76 11.12
CA GLN A 280 5.83 23.56 10.94
C GLN A 280 6.99 22.68 10.47
N LEU A 281 7.09 21.46 11.00
CA LEU A 281 8.07 20.46 10.56
C LEU A 281 7.78 20.00 9.13
N GLN A 282 6.50 19.82 8.76
CA GLN A 282 6.08 19.48 7.40
C GLN A 282 6.41 20.58 6.40
N ALA A 283 6.10 21.84 6.70
CA ALA A 283 6.40 22.97 5.82
C ALA A 283 7.91 23.10 5.56
N SER A 284 8.74 22.90 6.60
CA SER A 284 10.19 23.00 6.49
C SER A 284 10.78 21.86 5.65
N SER A 285 10.34 20.62 5.89
CA SER A 285 10.79 19.45 5.13
C SER A 285 10.34 19.49 3.67
N GLY A 286 9.10 19.92 3.41
CA GLY A 286 8.55 20.00 2.07
C GLY A 286 9.28 21.05 1.22
N LEU A 287 9.73 22.15 1.82
CA LEU A 287 10.54 23.16 1.12
C LEU A 287 11.94 22.62 0.79
N LEU A 288 12.59 21.92 1.72
CA LEU A 288 13.89 21.29 1.48
C LEU A 288 13.81 20.28 0.33
N PHE A 289 12.77 19.44 0.31
CA PHE A 289 12.52 18.50 -0.78
C PHE A 289 12.35 19.22 -2.13
N ASP A 290 11.54 20.28 -2.19
CA ASP A 290 11.32 21.05 -3.42
C ASP A 290 12.59 21.74 -3.92
N VAL A 291 13.42 22.25 -3.02
CA VAL A 291 14.71 22.89 -3.35
C VAL A 291 15.68 21.86 -3.91
N LEU A 292 15.86 20.73 -3.23
CA LEU A 292 16.71 19.64 -3.72
C LEU A 292 16.23 19.15 -5.08
N ARG A 293 14.93 18.89 -5.24
CA ARG A 293 14.38 18.41 -6.51
C ARG A 293 14.61 19.38 -7.68
N ARG A 294 14.62 20.69 -7.44
CA ARG A 294 14.84 21.71 -8.48
C ARG A 294 16.32 21.96 -8.78
N HIS A 295 17.18 21.92 -7.77
CA HIS A 295 18.56 22.37 -7.89
C HIS A 295 19.58 21.22 -7.91
N ASP A 296 19.21 20.06 -7.36
CA ASP A 296 20.00 18.83 -7.34
C ASP A 296 19.09 17.59 -7.40
N PRO A 297 18.49 17.30 -8.57
CA PRO A 297 17.58 16.17 -8.72
C PRO A 297 18.24 14.80 -8.49
N GLY A 298 19.58 14.71 -8.56
CA GLY A 298 20.35 13.50 -8.26
C GLY A 298 20.77 13.38 -6.78
N HIS A 299 20.23 14.22 -5.90
CA HIS A 299 20.62 14.22 -4.49
C HIS A 299 20.24 12.90 -3.80
N LEU A 300 21.21 12.27 -3.11
CA LEU A 300 21.06 10.95 -2.48
C LEU A 300 19.86 10.83 -1.50
N LEU A 301 19.50 11.92 -0.80
CA LEU A 301 18.33 11.94 0.08
C LEU A 301 17.00 11.88 -0.66
N LEU A 302 16.94 12.35 -1.92
CA LEU A 302 15.76 12.19 -2.77
C LEU A 302 15.66 10.73 -3.24
N GLU A 303 16.77 10.15 -3.66
CA GLU A 303 16.84 8.72 -4.03
C GLU A 303 16.46 7.82 -2.85
N GLN A 304 16.93 8.14 -1.65
CA GLN A 304 16.57 7.41 -0.43
C GLN A 304 15.07 7.55 -0.13
N ALA A 305 14.49 8.75 -0.28
CA ALA A 305 13.06 8.95 -0.08
C ALA A 305 12.23 8.13 -1.07
N GLU A 306 12.67 8.07 -2.32
CA GLU A 306 12.03 7.24 -3.34
C GLU A 306 12.15 5.74 -3.01
N ARG A 307 13.35 5.28 -2.67
CA ARG A 307 13.62 3.88 -2.30
C ARG A 307 12.81 3.45 -1.08
N GLU A 308 12.76 4.28 -0.04
CA GLU A 308 12.02 3.97 1.18
C GLU A 308 10.51 3.92 0.93
N VAL A 309 9.95 4.77 0.04
CA VAL A 309 8.55 4.66 -0.38
C VAL A 309 8.28 3.32 -1.06
N PHE A 310 9.16 2.89 -1.96
CA PHE A 310 9.04 1.58 -2.60
C PHE A 310 9.12 0.43 -1.59
N GLU A 311 10.09 0.48 -0.68
CA GLU A 311 10.35 -0.61 0.27
C GLU A 311 9.29 -0.69 1.37
N SER A 312 8.91 0.44 1.97
CA SER A 312 8.08 0.47 3.18
C SER A 312 6.57 0.61 2.91
N GLN A 313 6.18 1.38 1.89
CA GLN A 313 4.76 1.68 1.63
C GLN A 313 4.16 0.82 0.51
N LEU A 314 4.97 0.39 -0.44
CA LEU A 314 4.54 -0.37 -1.62
C LEU A 314 4.97 -1.85 -1.58
N GLU A 315 5.68 -2.29 -0.52
CA GLU A 315 6.24 -3.65 -0.40
C GLU A 315 6.95 -4.11 -1.69
N ALA A 316 7.65 -3.18 -2.38
CA ALA A 316 8.09 -3.39 -3.76
C ALA A 316 9.02 -4.60 -3.92
N ARG A 317 9.82 -4.92 -2.90
CA ARG A 317 10.68 -6.12 -2.90
C ARG A 317 9.87 -7.41 -2.89
N ALA A 318 8.81 -7.47 -2.09
CA ALA A 318 7.92 -8.62 -2.03
C ALA A 318 7.11 -8.76 -3.32
N LEU A 319 6.63 -7.63 -3.86
CA LEU A 319 5.97 -7.59 -5.17
C LEU A 319 6.90 -8.07 -6.29
N GLN A 320 8.15 -7.58 -6.35
CA GLN A 320 9.14 -7.98 -7.32
C GLN A 320 9.41 -9.48 -7.26
N SER A 321 9.68 -10.01 -6.06
CA SER A 321 9.94 -11.45 -5.87
C SER A 321 8.77 -12.31 -6.33
N VAL A 322 7.53 -11.88 -6.05
CA VAL A 322 6.32 -12.59 -6.47
C VAL A 322 6.13 -12.50 -7.97
N LEU A 323 6.36 -11.33 -8.57
CA LEU A 323 6.27 -11.12 -10.01
C LEU A 323 7.28 -12.00 -10.77
N GLU A 324 8.54 -12.03 -10.33
CA GLU A 324 9.59 -12.89 -10.88
C GLU A 324 9.22 -14.38 -10.80
N ARG A 325 8.73 -14.85 -9.64
CA ARG A 325 8.23 -16.22 -9.48
C ARG A 325 7.06 -16.51 -10.42
N CYS A 326 6.08 -15.62 -10.50
CA CYS A 326 4.91 -15.78 -11.35
C CYS A 326 5.27 -15.82 -12.85
N HIS A 327 6.24 -15.00 -13.26
CA HIS A 327 6.73 -14.97 -14.64
C HIS A 327 7.48 -16.25 -15.01
N ALA A 328 8.31 -16.77 -14.10
CA ALA A 328 9.07 -18.00 -14.30
C ALA A 328 8.22 -19.28 -14.18
N ALA A 329 7.09 -19.23 -13.46
CA ALA A 329 6.24 -20.39 -13.23
C ALA A 329 5.54 -20.88 -14.51
N ARG A 330 5.17 -22.17 -14.52
CA ARG A 330 4.27 -22.69 -15.55
C ARG A 330 2.89 -22.08 -15.35
N ILE A 331 2.47 -21.22 -16.26
CA ILE A 331 1.11 -20.65 -16.25
C ILE A 331 0.12 -21.75 -16.66
N ASP A 332 -0.77 -22.11 -15.74
CA ASP A 332 -1.87 -23.05 -15.96
C ASP A 332 -3.19 -22.27 -16.05
N LEU A 333 -3.51 -21.80 -17.27
CA LEU A 333 -4.66 -20.95 -17.54
C LEU A 333 -5.89 -21.77 -17.94
N HIS A 334 -6.87 -21.83 -17.04
CA HIS A 334 -8.16 -22.48 -17.26
C HIS A 334 -9.25 -21.47 -17.63
N ARG A 335 -10.29 -21.94 -18.34
CA ARG A 335 -11.44 -21.11 -18.74
C ARG A 335 -12.75 -21.71 -18.27
N PRO A 336 -13.00 -21.74 -16.95
CA PRO A 336 -14.22 -22.34 -16.41
C PRO A 336 -15.45 -21.57 -16.89
N LYS A 337 -16.55 -22.28 -17.15
CA LYS A 337 -17.82 -21.68 -17.56
C LYS A 337 -18.52 -20.91 -16.42
N THR A 338 -18.05 -21.09 -15.19
CA THR A 338 -18.64 -20.56 -13.96
C THR A 338 -17.56 -20.16 -12.98
N LEU A 339 -17.94 -19.47 -11.91
CA LEU A 339 -17.06 -19.31 -10.76
C LEU A 339 -16.75 -20.70 -10.16
N THR A 340 -15.50 -20.84 -9.73
CA THR A 340 -14.91 -22.01 -9.09
C THR A 340 -14.87 -21.81 -7.58
N PRO A 341 -14.65 -22.86 -6.78
CA PRO A 341 -14.45 -22.71 -5.33
C PRO A 341 -13.38 -21.68 -4.95
N LEU A 342 -12.30 -21.55 -5.72
CA LEU A 342 -11.25 -20.55 -5.48
C LEU A 342 -11.60 -19.15 -6.01
N SER A 343 -12.27 -19.03 -7.16
CA SER A 343 -12.61 -17.70 -7.71
C SER A 343 -13.83 -17.08 -7.03
N PHE A 344 -14.74 -17.88 -6.46
CA PHE A 344 -15.98 -17.38 -5.87
C PHE A 344 -15.74 -16.39 -4.70
N PRO A 345 -14.86 -16.66 -3.71
CA PRO A 345 -14.60 -15.69 -2.64
C PRO A 345 -13.90 -14.43 -3.12
N LEU A 346 -13.05 -14.52 -4.16
CA LEU A 346 -12.42 -13.35 -4.79
C LEU A 346 -13.44 -12.48 -5.53
N TRP A 347 -14.30 -13.10 -6.34
CA TRP A 347 -15.42 -12.42 -6.99
C TRP A 347 -16.31 -11.77 -5.96
N ALA A 348 -16.61 -12.48 -4.86
CA ALA A 348 -17.43 -11.96 -3.80
C ALA A 348 -16.78 -10.72 -3.16
N GLU A 349 -15.49 -10.77 -2.85
CA GLU A 349 -14.77 -9.61 -2.32
C GLU A 349 -14.90 -8.36 -3.21
N GLY A 350 -14.90 -8.53 -4.52
CA GLY A 350 -15.06 -7.43 -5.49
C GLY A 350 -16.41 -6.72 -5.44
N MET A 351 -17.48 -7.38 -4.98
CA MET A 351 -18.80 -6.74 -4.98
C MET A 351 -19.22 -6.17 -3.62
N ARG A 352 -18.39 -6.34 -2.56
CA ARG A 352 -18.57 -5.62 -1.29
C ARG A 352 -18.55 -4.09 -1.43
N GLY A 353 -18.11 -3.56 -2.57
CA GLY A 353 -18.09 -2.12 -2.87
C GLY A 353 -19.19 -1.62 -3.82
N THR A 354 -20.02 -2.50 -4.39
CA THR A 354 -21.09 -2.11 -5.33
C THR A 354 -22.42 -2.01 -4.60
N HIS A 355 -22.95 -0.80 -4.42
CA HIS A 355 -24.30 -0.63 -3.88
C HIS A 355 -25.34 -1.18 -4.86
N SER A 356 -26.02 -2.24 -4.44
CA SER A 356 -27.25 -2.76 -5.04
C SER A 356 -28.40 -2.45 -4.09
N SER A 357 -29.64 -2.40 -4.58
CA SER A 357 -30.85 -2.34 -3.72
C SER A 357 -31.08 -3.60 -2.89
N GLU A 358 -30.20 -4.59 -3.03
CA GLU A 358 -30.25 -5.90 -2.41
C GLU A 358 -29.01 -6.06 -1.52
N ASP A 359 -29.21 -6.57 -0.31
CA ASP A 359 -28.11 -6.80 0.65
C ASP A 359 -27.03 -7.71 0.06
N TRP A 360 -25.78 -7.33 0.30
CA TRP A 360 -24.57 -8.00 -0.13
C TRP A 360 -24.64 -9.52 0.15
N ARG A 361 -25.00 -9.85 1.39
CA ARG A 361 -25.07 -11.24 1.88
C ARG A 361 -26.09 -12.05 1.09
N THR A 362 -27.25 -11.48 0.81
CA THR A 362 -28.32 -12.12 0.02
C THR A 362 -27.86 -12.40 -1.41
N ARG A 363 -27.14 -11.46 -2.04
CA ARG A 363 -26.63 -11.65 -3.41
C ARG A 363 -25.56 -12.76 -3.48
N VAL A 364 -24.66 -12.84 -2.49
CA VAL A 364 -23.66 -13.91 -2.38
C VAL A 364 -24.36 -15.26 -2.20
N GLN A 365 -25.29 -15.35 -1.26
CA GLN A 365 -26.02 -16.57 -0.95
C GLN A 365 -26.75 -17.11 -2.19
N ARG A 366 -27.44 -16.24 -2.95
CA ARG A 366 -28.10 -16.63 -4.20
C ARG A 366 -27.13 -17.16 -5.26
N VAL A 367 -25.90 -16.65 -5.31
CA VAL A 367 -24.90 -17.19 -6.26
C VAL A 367 -24.36 -18.52 -5.76
N ALA A 368 -24.09 -18.65 -4.45
CA ALA A 368 -23.68 -19.92 -3.83
C ALA A 368 -24.71 -21.02 -4.11
N GLU A 369 -25.99 -20.79 -3.81
CA GLU A 369 -27.08 -21.75 -4.06
C GLU A 369 -27.21 -22.14 -5.55
N ARG A 370 -26.95 -21.20 -6.47
CA ARG A 370 -26.96 -21.50 -7.92
C ARG A 370 -25.76 -22.33 -8.35
N LEU A 371 -24.61 -22.12 -7.73
CA LEU A 371 -23.41 -22.92 -7.99
C LEU A 371 -23.55 -24.31 -7.39
N GLU A 372 -24.10 -24.43 -6.17
CA GLU A 372 -24.43 -25.70 -5.53
C GLU A 372 -25.39 -26.50 -6.38
N LYS A 373 -26.52 -25.93 -6.84
CA LYS A 373 -27.46 -26.62 -7.74
C LYS A 373 -26.87 -27.06 -9.09
N ARG A 374 -25.78 -26.43 -9.52
CA ARG A 374 -25.13 -26.73 -10.80
C ARG A 374 -24.07 -27.82 -10.67
N HIS A 375 -23.43 -27.92 -9.50
CA HIS A 375 -22.20 -28.69 -9.31
C HIS A 375 -22.28 -29.74 -8.20
N GLY A 376 -23.27 -29.64 -7.31
CA GLY A 376 -23.70 -30.69 -6.38
C GLY A 376 -24.84 -31.49 -6.98
#